data_AF-A0A248TJR8-F1
#
_entry.id   AF-A0A248TJR8-F1
#
_cell.length_a   1.000
_cell.length_b   1.000
_cell.length_c   1.000
_cell.angle_alpha   90.00
_cell.angle_beta   90.00
_cell.angle_gamma   90.00
#
_symmetry.space_group_name_H-M   'P 1'
#
loop_
_entity.id
_entity.type
_entity.pdbx_description
1 polymer ?
#
loop_
_entity_poly.entity_id
_entity_poly.type
_entity_poly.pdbx_seq_one_letter_code
_entity_poly.pdbx_strand_id
1 'polypeptide(L)'
;MEWIDVYIHEVTKRLPEKQRNDIALELKSSILDALPENYSLEDVKAVLEDLGDPAEIAKNYRDAPSYLIGPDYYDLFMTTMKMILQLAIGFAVAFIFFEGVITYLNSDQDWTYIFTAFGKGIWTVISTAIQVVFWVAIVFIIMERTGVAPYEIAGTGEKWTPDDLKNITVIPKKKGITKIDIFAAFLWTAIWGTIYFIALDRVGIYTQNNQETGLTLLTPIFNQELLLSFWPLVLIVLLCELTLTVYKWVKRQWTKSLATINTIYQLLYTILFLLIILQPNLFHSNLINELSQLFNTTTTSISSILDTIIGVSIAITIISAVYASYDGFKKSKIKNDTLL
;
A
#
# COMPACT_ATOMS: atom_id res chain seq x y z
N MET A 1 20.04 -50.44 23.76
CA MET A 1 19.49 -50.01 22.46
C MET A 1 20.64 -49.96 21.48
N GLU A 2 20.48 -50.53 20.29
CA GLU A 2 21.50 -50.40 19.24
C GLU A 2 21.64 -48.93 18.85
N TRP A 3 22.86 -48.48 18.51
CA TRP A 3 23.14 -47.10 18.13
C TRP A 3 22.26 -46.62 16.96
N ILE A 4 21.90 -47.55 16.07
CA ILE A 4 20.99 -47.34 14.94
C ILE A 4 19.60 -46.92 15.43
N ASP A 5 19.03 -47.62 16.41
CA ASP A 5 17.69 -47.30 16.93
C ASP A 5 17.68 -45.92 17.63
N VAL A 6 18.76 -45.56 18.32
CA VAL A 6 18.91 -44.23 18.95
C VAL A 6 19.00 -43.14 17.88
N TYR A 7 19.79 -43.35 16.82
CA TYR A 7 19.91 -42.42 15.71
C TYR A 7 18.57 -42.21 14.99
N ILE A 8 17.86 -43.31 14.67
CA ILE A 8 16.55 -43.26 14.02
C ILE A 8 15.52 -42.56 14.92
N HIS A 9 15.54 -42.83 16.23
CA HIS A 9 14.68 -42.12 17.18
C HIS A 9 14.95 -40.62 17.18
N GLU A 10 16.23 -40.22 17.15
CA GLU A 10 16.62 -38.81 17.05
C GLU A 10 16.14 -38.17 15.73
N VAL A 11 16.25 -38.85 14.60
CA VAL A 11 15.72 -38.32 13.33
C VAL A 11 14.20 -38.19 13.40
N THR A 12 13.50 -39.27 13.77
CA THR A 12 12.04 -39.37 13.68
C THR A 12 11.29 -38.52 14.69
N LYS A 13 11.83 -38.26 15.90
CA LYS A 13 11.19 -37.36 16.87
C LYS A 13 11.03 -35.93 16.35
N ARG A 14 11.83 -35.54 15.35
CA ARG A 14 11.80 -34.21 14.69
C ARG A 14 10.85 -34.15 13.48
N LEU A 15 10.18 -35.26 13.14
CA LEU A 15 9.28 -35.38 11.99
C LEU A 15 7.80 -35.38 12.39
N PRO A 16 6.88 -35.04 11.46
CA PRO A 16 5.44 -35.15 11.68
C PRO A 16 5.03 -36.60 11.98
N GLU A 17 4.13 -36.79 12.95
CA GLU A 17 3.76 -38.12 13.48
C GLU A 17 3.32 -39.11 12.39
N LYS A 18 2.63 -38.61 11.36
CA LYS A 18 2.13 -39.40 10.22
C LYS A 18 3.23 -40.05 9.37
N GLN A 19 4.43 -39.47 9.31
CA GLN A 19 5.52 -39.93 8.44
C GLN A 19 6.62 -40.66 9.22
N ARG A 20 6.56 -40.66 10.56
CA ARG A 20 7.64 -41.19 11.42
C ARG A 20 7.94 -42.67 11.15
N ASN A 21 6.91 -43.49 11.02
CA ASN A 21 7.08 -44.94 10.88
C ASN A 21 7.68 -45.31 9.51
N ASP A 22 7.17 -44.70 8.44
CA ASP A 22 7.65 -44.99 7.09
C ASP A 22 9.12 -44.57 6.93
N ILE A 23 9.46 -43.37 7.40
CA ILE A 23 10.83 -42.84 7.36
C ILE A 23 11.76 -43.61 8.32
N ALA A 24 11.25 -44.08 9.47
CA ALA A 24 12.04 -44.92 10.37
C ALA A 24 12.45 -46.24 9.70
N LEU A 25 11.52 -46.88 8.97
CA LEU A 25 11.79 -48.12 8.25
C LEU A 25 12.74 -47.91 7.09
N GLU A 26 12.55 -46.83 6.33
CA GLU A 26 13.44 -46.45 5.22
C GLU A 26 14.87 -46.19 5.70
N LEU A 27 15.06 -45.35 6.75
CA LEU A 27 16.37 -45.12 7.34
C LEU A 27 17.00 -46.40 7.88
N LYS A 28 16.20 -47.25 8.54
CA LYS A 28 16.71 -48.52 9.09
C LYS A 28 17.22 -49.43 7.99
N SER A 29 16.47 -49.56 6.89
CA SER A 29 16.90 -50.35 5.73
C SER A 29 18.18 -49.77 5.14
N SER A 30 18.22 -48.46 4.89
CA SER A 30 19.38 -47.81 4.27
C SER A 30 20.65 -47.91 5.12
N ILE A 31 20.54 -47.86 6.44
CA ILE A 31 21.69 -48.01 7.35
C ILE A 31 22.17 -49.48 7.34
N LEU A 32 21.25 -50.44 7.38
CA LEU A 32 21.59 -51.87 7.36
C LEU A 32 22.22 -52.29 6.02
N ASP A 33 21.74 -51.75 4.91
CA ASP A 33 22.29 -52.02 3.57
C ASP A 33 23.72 -51.44 3.40
N ALA A 34 24.06 -50.38 4.14
CA ALA A 34 25.40 -49.80 4.14
C ALA A 34 26.40 -50.57 5.02
N LEU A 35 25.92 -51.48 5.88
CA LEU A 35 26.76 -52.27 6.78
C LEU A 35 27.16 -53.62 6.15
N PRO A 36 28.38 -54.13 6.41
CA PRO A 36 28.77 -55.47 5.99
C PRO A 36 27.98 -56.56 6.74
N GLU A 37 27.89 -57.77 6.18
CA GLU A 37 27.13 -58.90 6.76
C GLU A 37 27.50 -59.24 8.22
N ASN A 38 28.73 -58.93 8.63
CA ASN A 38 29.21 -59.12 9.99
C ASN A 38 29.88 -57.83 10.47
N TYR A 39 29.07 -56.88 10.94
CA TYR A 39 29.51 -55.54 11.32
C TYR A 39 29.92 -55.42 12.78
N SER A 40 30.91 -54.56 13.03
CA SER A 40 31.35 -54.14 14.35
C SER A 40 30.68 -52.84 14.79
N LEU A 41 30.88 -52.45 16.05
CA LEU A 41 30.37 -51.18 16.57
C LEU A 41 31.07 -49.97 15.95
N GLU A 42 32.34 -50.12 15.55
CA GLU A 42 33.08 -49.13 14.78
C GLU A 42 32.47 -48.90 13.38
N ASP A 43 32.04 -49.97 12.70
CA ASP A 43 31.38 -49.86 11.37
C ASP A 43 30.06 -49.10 11.47
N VAL A 44 29.25 -49.37 12.51
CA VAL A 44 28.01 -48.63 12.77
C VAL A 44 28.28 -47.15 13.01
N LYS A 45 29.30 -46.81 13.82
CA LYS A 45 29.65 -45.41 14.06
C LYS A 45 30.12 -44.70 12.79
N ALA A 46 30.92 -45.36 11.95
CA ALA A 46 31.38 -44.80 10.69
C ALA A 46 30.23 -44.50 9.73
N VAL A 47 29.26 -45.41 9.60
CA VAL A 47 28.04 -45.19 8.78
C VAL A 47 27.19 -44.05 9.34
N LEU A 48 27.01 -43.99 10.67
CA LEU A 48 26.25 -42.89 11.29
C LEU A 48 26.97 -41.53 11.21
N GLU A 49 28.31 -41.53 11.19
CA GLU A 49 29.12 -40.33 11.00
C GLU A 49 29.05 -39.82 9.56
N ASP A 50 29.05 -40.71 8.57
CA ASP A 50 28.85 -40.38 7.15
C ASP A 50 27.45 -39.82 6.87
N LEU A 51 26.43 -40.34 7.57
CA LEU A 51 25.07 -39.78 7.55
C LEU A 51 24.97 -38.39 8.22
N GLY A 52 25.86 -38.07 9.16
CA GLY A 52 25.92 -36.77 9.82
C GLY A 52 24.86 -36.56 10.93
N ASP A 53 24.59 -35.30 11.27
CA ASP A 53 23.72 -34.94 12.39
C ASP A 53 22.25 -35.37 12.15
N PRO A 54 21.63 -36.15 13.07
CA PRO A 54 20.21 -36.52 12.98
C PRO A 54 19.25 -35.35 12.76
N ALA A 55 19.58 -34.16 13.26
CA ALA A 55 18.81 -32.94 13.08
C ALA A 55 18.87 -32.39 11.65
N GLU A 56 19.97 -32.58 10.94
CA GLU A 56 20.11 -32.20 9.53
C GLU A 56 19.42 -33.19 8.62
N ILE A 57 19.60 -34.50 8.85
CA ILE A 57 18.86 -35.54 8.11
C ILE A 57 17.34 -35.34 8.25
N ALA A 58 16.84 -35.02 9.45
CA ALA A 58 15.42 -34.74 9.66
C ALA A 58 14.89 -33.47 8.96
N LYS A 59 15.75 -32.60 8.43
CA LYS A 59 15.31 -31.47 7.59
C LYS A 59 14.98 -31.94 6.17
N ASN A 60 15.74 -32.90 5.64
CA ASN A 60 15.53 -33.43 4.28
C ASN A 60 14.20 -34.16 4.13
N TYR A 61 13.72 -34.76 5.21
CA TYR A 61 12.43 -35.45 5.25
C TYR A 61 11.24 -34.56 5.65
N ARG A 62 11.45 -33.27 5.94
CA ARG A 62 10.37 -32.36 6.32
C ARG A 62 9.79 -31.71 5.07
N ASP A 63 8.56 -32.09 4.72
CA ASP A 63 7.79 -31.44 3.65
C ASP A 63 7.42 -29.97 3.97
N ALA A 64 7.44 -29.59 5.25
CA ALA A 64 7.10 -28.25 5.70
C ALA A 64 8.36 -27.49 6.18
N PRO A 65 8.75 -26.40 5.49
CA PRO A 65 9.85 -25.57 5.96
C PRO A 65 9.58 -24.99 7.34
N SER A 66 10.64 -24.81 8.15
CA SER A 66 10.58 -24.15 9.47
C SER A 66 10.61 -22.63 9.37
N TYR A 67 10.14 -22.06 8.25
CA TYR A 67 10.12 -20.62 7.99
C TYR A 67 8.74 -20.05 8.29
N LEU A 68 8.70 -18.81 8.78
CA LEU A 68 7.45 -18.06 8.91
C LEU A 68 6.92 -17.67 7.52
N ILE A 69 7.83 -17.29 6.62
CA ILE A 69 7.60 -17.02 5.21
C ILE A 69 8.69 -17.74 4.43
N GLY A 70 8.33 -18.66 3.55
CA GLY A 70 9.24 -19.49 2.77
C GLY A 70 10.06 -18.70 1.74
N PRO A 71 11.20 -19.27 1.31
CA PRO A 71 12.13 -18.61 0.38
C PRO A 71 11.47 -18.19 -0.93
N ASP A 72 10.51 -18.98 -1.43
CA ASP A 72 9.79 -18.71 -2.68
C ASP A 72 8.92 -17.43 -2.61
N TYR A 73 8.47 -17.04 -1.41
CA TYR A 73 7.62 -15.87 -1.19
C TYR A 73 8.40 -14.65 -0.69
N TYR A 74 9.63 -14.85 -0.21
CA TYR A 74 10.37 -13.84 0.53
C TYR A 74 10.67 -12.57 -0.28
N ASP A 75 11.05 -12.71 -1.55
CA ASP A 75 11.35 -11.57 -2.42
C ASP A 75 10.11 -10.73 -2.73
N LEU A 76 8.98 -11.39 -2.99
CA LEU A 76 7.69 -10.74 -3.23
C LEU A 76 7.18 -10.06 -1.95
N PHE A 77 7.30 -10.74 -0.82
CA PHE A 77 7.02 -10.18 0.51
C PHE A 77 7.83 -8.92 0.77
N MET A 78 9.16 -8.98 0.62
CA MET A 78 10.05 -7.86 0.91
C MET A 78 9.80 -6.67 -0.03
N THR A 79 9.52 -6.92 -1.31
CA THR A 79 9.18 -5.87 -2.27
C THR A 79 7.86 -5.19 -1.92
N THR A 80 6.86 -5.97 -1.52
CA THR A 80 5.52 -5.48 -1.14
C THR A 80 5.58 -4.70 0.18
N MET A 81 6.24 -5.28 1.19
CA MET A 81 6.47 -4.67 2.49
C MET A 81 7.14 -3.30 2.37
N LYS A 82 8.28 -3.22 1.68
CA LYS A 82 9.01 -1.95 1.50
C LYS A 82 8.15 -0.88 0.84
N MET A 83 7.36 -1.27 -0.15
CA MET A 83 6.49 -0.34 -0.88
C MET A 83 5.35 0.20 0.00
N ILE A 84 4.61 -0.69 0.68
CA ILE A 84 3.50 -0.30 1.56
C ILE A 84 4.02 0.50 2.74
N LEU A 85 5.18 0.13 3.30
CA LEU A 85 5.79 0.84 4.42
C LEU A 85 6.18 2.28 4.02
N GLN A 86 6.78 2.47 2.85
CA GLN A 86 7.10 3.80 2.32
C GLN A 86 5.84 4.65 2.12
N LEU A 87 4.77 4.05 1.56
CA LEU A 87 3.45 4.69 1.43
C LEU A 87 2.90 5.12 2.79
N ALA A 88 2.78 4.19 3.72
CA ALA A 88 2.16 4.42 5.01
C ALA A 88 2.93 5.45 5.86
N ILE A 89 4.27 5.41 5.85
CA ILE A 89 5.09 6.42 6.52
C ILE A 89 4.91 7.79 5.85
N GLY A 90 4.89 7.85 4.51
CA GLY A 90 4.64 9.09 3.78
C GLY A 90 3.31 9.73 4.17
N PHE A 91 2.25 8.94 4.26
CA PHE A 91 0.94 9.40 4.75
C PHE A 91 0.97 9.85 6.20
N ALA A 92 1.57 9.06 7.10
CA ALA A 92 1.66 9.40 8.51
C ALA A 92 2.39 10.72 8.72
N VAL A 93 3.53 10.94 8.06
CA VAL A 93 4.30 12.19 8.15
C VAL A 93 3.51 13.37 7.58
N ALA A 94 2.85 13.21 6.43
CA ALA A 94 2.00 14.25 5.85
C ALA A 94 0.84 14.63 6.79
N PHE A 95 0.21 13.63 7.41
CA PHE A 95 -0.87 13.83 8.38
C PHE A 95 -0.37 14.58 9.63
N ILE A 96 0.79 14.19 10.19
CA ILE A 96 1.39 14.85 11.35
C ILE A 96 1.75 16.30 11.03
N PHE A 97 2.33 16.55 9.86
CA PHE A 97 2.66 17.90 9.43
C PHE A 97 1.40 18.76 9.33
N PHE A 98 0.34 18.23 8.74
CA PHE A 98 -0.94 18.91 8.61
C PHE A 98 -1.60 19.18 9.97
N GLU A 99 -1.68 18.18 10.85
CA GLU A 99 -2.19 18.32 12.23
C GLU A 99 -1.37 19.35 13.02
N GLY A 100 -0.04 19.34 12.87
CA GLY A 100 0.87 20.28 13.50
C GLY A 100 0.67 21.72 13.04
N VAL A 101 0.52 21.95 11.73
CA VAL A 101 0.23 23.28 11.17
C VAL A 101 -1.11 23.81 11.69
N ILE A 102 -2.17 22.99 11.67
CA ILE A 102 -3.49 23.39 12.19
C ILE A 102 -3.39 23.71 13.69
N THR A 103 -2.72 22.87 14.47
CA THR A 103 -2.59 23.07 15.93
C THR A 103 -1.75 24.30 16.26
N TYR A 104 -0.69 24.58 15.50
CA TYR A 104 0.13 25.78 15.68
C TYR A 104 -0.62 27.05 15.32
N LEU A 105 -1.39 27.05 14.23
CA LEU A 105 -2.26 28.18 13.89
C LEU A 105 -3.33 28.39 14.97
N ASN A 106 -3.76 27.32 15.65
CA ASN A 106 -4.84 27.33 16.65
C ASN A 106 -4.42 27.58 18.11
N SER A 107 -3.12 27.57 18.42
CA SER A 107 -2.59 27.79 19.76
C SER A 107 -1.85 29.13 19.81
N ASP A 108 -1.76 29.74 20.99
CA ASP A 108 -1.08 31.03 21.26
C ASP A 108 0.45 30.99 21.05
N GLN A 109 0.90 30.31 19.99
CA GLN A 109 2.31 30.10 19.63
C GLN A 109 3.13 29.45 20.75
N ASP A 110 2.49 28.59 21.55
CA ASP A 110 3.16 27.83 22.59
C ASP A 110 3.89 26.61 21.99
N TRP A 111 5.22 26.63 22.11
CA TRP A 111 6.12 25.58 21.64
C TRP A 111 5.82 24.20 22.23
N THR A 112 5.13 24.13 23.37
CA THR A 112 4.71 22.87 24.02
C THR A 112 3.82 22.02 23.12
N TYR A 113 2.98 22.63 22.28
CA TYR A 113 2.12 21.90 21.34
C TYR A 113 2.90 21.28 20.19
N ILE A 114 3.97 21.95 19.73
CA ILE A 114 4.87 21.42 18.70
C ILE A 114 5.60 20.18 19.23
N PHE A 115 6.13 20.23 20.45
CA PHE A 115 6.77 19.08 21.08
C PHE A 115 5.80 17.91 21.28
N THR A 116 4.57 18.19 21.70
CA THR A 116 3.52 17.17 21.86
C THR A 116 3.12 16.55 20.52
N ALA A 117 2.95 17.35 19.47
CA ALA A 117 2.66 16.91 18.11
C ALA A 117 3.81 16.06 17.53
N PHE A 118 5.07 16.43 17.79
CA PHE A 118 6.24 15.63 17.43
C PHE A 118 6.24 14.26 18.13
N GLY A 119 6.00 14.23 19.44
CA GLY A 119 5.93 12.99 20.21
C GLY A 119 4.82 12.05 19.72
N LYS A 120 3.61 12.59 19.55
CA LYS A 120 2.46 11.85 18.98
C LYS A 120 2.75 11.41 17.54
N GLY A 121 3.45 12.23 16.77
CA GLY A 121 3.82 11.92 15.40
C GLY A 121 4.79 10.76 15.28
N ILE A 122 5.85 10.76 16.10
CA ILE A 122 6.79 9.63 16.18
C ILE A 122 6.04 8.34 16.53
N TRP A 123 5.17 8.40 17.55
CA TRP A 123 4.36 7.24 17.93
C TRP A 123 3.45 6.77 16.79
N THR A 124 2.84 7.69 16.06
CA THR A 124 1.96 7.38 14.92
C THR A 124 2.74 6.69 13.80
N VAL A 125 3.94 7.16 13.46
CA VAL A 125 4.81 6.52 12.46
C VAL A 125 5.21 5.12 12.90
N ILE A 126 5.66 4.95 14.15
CA ILE A 126 6.05 3.64 14.69
C ILE A 126 4.86 2.68 14.69
N SER A 127 3.71 3.10 15.22
CA SER A 127 2.49 2.30 15.26
C SER A 127 2.05 1.89 13.86
N THR A 128 2.06 2.83 12.90
CA THR A 128 1.72 2.56 11.50
C THR A 128 2.68 1.54 10.88
N ALA A 129 3.98 1.68 11.12
CA ALA A 129 4.98 0.73 10.63
C ALA A 129 4.74 -0.69 11.19
N ILE A 130 4.46 -0.80 12.49
CA ILE A 130 4.13 -2.08 13.15
C ILE A 130 2.88 -2.70 12.52
N GLN A 131 1.81 -1.91 12.33
CA GLN A 131 0.57 -2.39 11.73
C GLN A 131 0.78 -2.90 10.30
N VAL A 132 1.53 -2.16 9.48
CA VAL A 132 1.87 -2.58 8.11
C VAL A 132 2.64 -3.89 8.14
N VAL A 133 3.69 -3.99 8.96
CA VAL A 133 4.51 -5.20 9.05
C VAL A 133 3.66 -6.40 9.48
N PHE A 134 2.81 -6.21 10.49
CA PHE A 134 1.95 -7.25 11.02
C PHE A 134 0.94 -7.77 9.98
N TRP A 135 0.18 -6.88 9.36
CA TRP A 135 -0.88 -7.29 8.43
C TRP A 135 -0.32 -7.85 7.12
N VAL A 136 0.75 -7.25 6.57
CA VAL A 136 1.40 -7.78 5.37
C VAL A 136 2.01 -9.16 5.66
N ALA A 137 2.66 -9.35 6.81
CA ALA A 137 3.18 -10.67 7.19
C ALA A 137 2.06 -11.72 7.30
N ILE A 138 0.95 -11.41 7.97
CA ILE A 138 -0.19 -12.32 8.08
C ILE A 138 -0.72 -12.74 6.71
N VAL A 139 -0.89 -11.80 5.78
CA VAL A 139 -1.38 -12.11 4.43
C VAL A 139 -0.43 -13.08 3.72
N PHE A 140 0.88 -12.87 3.79
CA PHE A 140 1.86 -13.78 3.19
C PHE A 140 1.92 -15.15 3.87
N ILE A 141 1.82 -15.19 5.20
CA ILE A 141 1.70 -16.46 5.96
C ILE A 141 0.48 -17.24 5.50
N ILE A 142 -0.70 -16.59 5.41
CA ILE A 142 -1.93 -17.26 4.97
C ILE A 142 -1.78 -17.76 3.53
N MET A 143 -1.29 -16.90 2.61
CA MET A 143 -1.13 -17.27 1.20
C MET A 143 -0.25 -18.50 1.02
N GLU A 144 0.92 -18.52 1.67
CA GLU A 144 1.83 -19.67 1.62
C GLU A 144 1.18 -20.93 2.21
N ARG A 145 0.46 -20.81 3.33
CA ARG A 145 -0.24 -21.95 3.96
C ARG A 145 -1.41 -22.47 3.14
N THR A 146 -2.04 -21.63 2.33
CA THR A 146 -3.09 -22.02 1.38
C THR A 146 -2.54 -22.55 0.05
N GLY A 147 -1.22 -22.50 -0.17
CA GLY A 147 -0.58 -23.02 -1.37
C GLY A 147 -0.71 -22.13 -2.61
N VAL A 148 -1.03 -20.84 -2.45
CA VAL A 148 -1.19 -19.89 -3.56
C VAL A 148 0.18 -19.51 -4.11
N ALA A 149 0.53 -19.96 -5.31
CA ALA A 149 1.90 -19.82 -5.78
C ALA A 149 2.30 -18.36 -6.09
N PRO A 150 3.57 -17.96 -5.87
CA PRO A 150 4.02 -16.58 -6.06
C PRO A 150 3.80 -16.00 -7.47
N TYR A 151 3.85 -16.85 -8.51
CA TYR A 151 3.67 -16.45 -9.91
C TYR A 151 2.21 -16.09 -10.25
N GLU A 152 1.23 -16.64 -9.51
CA GLU A 152 -0.18 -16.28 -9.64
C GLU A 152 -0.42 -14.86 -9.13
N ILE A 153 0.39 -14.43 -8.15
CA ILE A 153 0.31 -13.12 -7.48
C ILE A 153 1.09 -12.04 -8.26
N ALA A 154 2.25 -12.39 -8.81
CA ALA A 154 3.13 -11.47 -9.53
C ALA A 154 2.54 -10.96 -10.87
N GLY A 155 1.36 -11.42 -11.26
CA GLY A 155 0.67 -11.01 -12.47
C GLY A 155 1.19 -11.66 -13.75
N THR A 156 2.09 -12.65 -13.63
CA THR A 156 2.49 -13.51 -14.75
C THR A 156 1.46 -14.61 -15.00
N GLY A 157 0.69 -15.03 -13.98
CA GLY A 157 -0.50 -15.90 -14.09
C GLY A 157 -0.22 -17.35 -14.51
N GLU A 158 0.85 -17.57 -15.27
CA GLU A 158 1.26 -18.85 -15.81
C GLU A 158 2.59 -19.28 -15.17
N LYS A 159 2.70 -20.60 -15.00
CA LYS A 159 3.95 -21.23 -14.60
C LYS A 159 4.95 -21.05 -15.74
N TRP A 160 6.14 -20.56 -15.42
CA TRP A 160 7.18 -20.28 -16.42
C TRP A 160 7.39 -21.47 -17.35
N THR A 161 7.39 -21.21 -18.66
CA THR A 161 7.75 -22.15 -19.71
C THR A 161 8.94 -21.61 -20.51
N PRO A 162 9.78 -22.49 -21.09
CA PRO A 162 10.89 -22.04 -21.94
C PRO A 162 10.45 -21.17 -23.14
N ASP A 163 9.21 -21.30 -23.62
CA ASP A 163 8.68 -20.46 -24.69
C ASP A 163 8.43 -19.00 -24.25
N ASP A 164 8.33 -18.72 -22.95
CA ASP A 164 8.25 -17.36 -22.40
C ASP A 164 9.50 -16.53 -22.71
N LEU A 165 10.65 -17.19 -22.93
CA LEU A 165 11.88 -16.53 -23.37
C LEU A 165 11.73 -15.86 -24.74
N LYS A 166 10.91 -16.44 -25.64
CA LYS A 166 10.62 -15.86 -26.97
C LYS A 166 9.69 -14.65 -26.89
N ASN A 167 8.96 -14.53 -25.78
CA ASN A 167 7.97 -13.48 -25.53
C ASN A 167 8.47 -12.39 -24.57
N ILE A 168 9.77 -12.36 -24.24
CA ILE A 168 10.37 -11.28 -23.44
C ILE A 168 10.36 -10.00 -24.28
N THR A 169 9.24 -9.28 -24.23
CA THR A 169 9.17 -7.93 -24.75
C THR A 169 9.78 -6.98 -23.73
N VAL A 170 10.88 -6.31 -24.08
CA VAL A 170 11.45 -5.26 -23.23
C VAL A 170 10.48 -4.09 -23.26
N ILE A 171 9.81 -3.84 -22.14
CA ILE A 171 8.92 -2.70 -22.00
C ILE A 171 9.80 -1.45 -21.89
N PRO A 172 9.74 -0.50 -22.85
CA PRO A 172 10.55 0.70 -22.77
C PRO A 172 10.20 1.48 -21.50
N LYS A 173 11.19 2.04 -20.79
CA LYS A 173 10.97 2.81 -19.54
C LYS A 173 9.90 3.90 -19.66
N LYS A 174 9.71 4.47 -20.86
CA LYS A 174 8.69 5.50 -21.17
C LYS A 174 7.25 4.96 -21.23
N LYS A 175 7.07 3.65 -21.40
CA LYS A 175 5.76 2.95 -21.43
C LYS A 175 5.40 2.37 -20.06
N GLY A 176 6.41 2.08 -19.24
CA GLY A 176 6.25 1.61 -17.87
C GLY A 176 5.63 2.67 -16.95
N ILE A 177 4.79 2.23 -16.04
CA ILE A 177 4.27 3.04 -14.93
C ILE A 177 5.29 2.95 -13.80
N THR A 178 5.83 4.08 -13.35
CA THR A 178 6.84 4.07 -12.30
C THR A 178 6.21 3.84 -10.93
N LYS A 179 6.99 3.30 -9.99
CA LYS A 179 6.55 3.15 -8.59
C LYS A 179 6.22 4.50 -7.95
N ILE A 180 6.93 5.56 -8.37
CA ILE A 180 6.71 6.93 -7.90
C ILE A 180 5.36 7.45 -8.41
N ASP A 181 4.99 7.19 -9.66
CA ASP A 181 3.68 7.61 -10.19
C ASP A 181 2.52 6.96 -9.42
N ILE A 182 2.65 5.67 -9.09
CA ILE A 182 1.66 4.93 -8.29
C ILE A 182 1.59 5.51 -6.87
N PHE A 183 2.75 5.79 -6.28
CA PHE A 183 2.84 6.39 -4.95
C PHE A 183 2.18 7.77 -4.93
N ALA A 184 2.51 8.63 -5.90
CA ALA A 184 1.94 9.96 -6.02
C ALA A 184 0.43 9.91 -6.24
N ALA A 185 -0.08 8.94 -7.00
CA ALA A 185 -1.52 8.75 -7.20
C ALA A 185 -2.24 8.36 -5.90
N PHE A 186 -1.72 7.39 -5.15
CA PHE A 186 -2.28 7.06 -3.83
C PHE A 186 -2.21 8.25 -2.89
N LEU A 187 -1.06 8.93 -2.84
CA LEU A 187 -0.84 10.10 -1.99
C LEU A 187 -1.88 11.19 -2.27
N TRP A 188 -2.04 11.54 -3.55
CA TRP A 188 -3.05 12.47 -4.01
C TRP A 188 -4.46 12.03 -3.60
N THR A 189 -4.79 10.75 -3.81
CA THR A 189 -6.11 10.18 -3.47
C THR A 189 -6.45 10.41 -2.00
N ALA A 190 -5.50 10.12 -1.10
CA ALA A 190 -5.76 10.35 0.32
C ALA A 190 -5.78 11.85 0.66
N ILE A 191 -4.94 12.69 0.05
CA ILE A 191 -4.95 14.13 0.30
C ILE A 191 -6.32 14.71 -0.07
N TRP A 192 -6.80 14.53 -1.30
CA TRP A 192 -8.05 15.16 -1.72
C TRP A 192 -9.27 14.53 -1.05
N GLY A 193 -9.29 13.21 -0.83
CA GLY A 193 -10.35 12.53 -0.08
C GLY A 193 -10.42 13.02 1.36
N THR A 194 -9.27 13.18 2.01
CA THR A 194 -9.16 13.75 3.36
C THR A 194 -9.63 15.20 3.36
N ILE A 195 -9.18 16.02 2.41
CA ILE A 195 -9.65 17.41 2.29
C ILE A 195 -11.17 17.44 2.14
N TYR A 196 -11.77 16.60 1.31
CA TYR A 196 -13.22 16.59 1.13
C TYR A 196 -13.97 16.25 2.44
N PHE A 197 -13.58 15.19 3.14
CA PHE A 197 -14.28 14.76 4.36
C PHE A 197 -13.92 15.59 5.60
N ILE A 198 -12.72 16.18 5.68
CA ILE A 198 -12.30 17.06 6.79
C ILE A 198 -12.75 18.51 6.57
N ALA A 199 -12.83 18.98 5.32
CA ALA A 199 -13.35 20.30 4.99
C ALA A 199 -14.81 20.47 5.41
N LEU A 200 -15.53 19.37 5.62
CA LEU A 200 -16.82 19.36 6.27
C LEU A 200 -16.72 20.03 7.65
N ASP A 201 -15.89 19.55 8.58
CA ASP A 201 -15.99 19.97 9.98
C ASP A 201 -14.90 20.93 10.48
N ARG A 202 -13.78 21.08 9.75
CA ARG A 202 -12.55 21.69 10.31
C ARG A 202 -11.92 22.78 9.45
N VAL A 203 -12.47 23.09 8.27
CA VAL A 203 -11.95 24.16 7.40
C VAL A 203 -12.91 25.35 7.48
N GLY A 204 -12.54 26.36 8.26
CA GLY A 204 -13.33 27.56 8.46
C GLY A 204 -12.51 28.74 8.95
N ILE A 205 -13.18 29.86 9.16
CA ILE A 205 -12.62 31.03 9.81
C ILE A 205 -12.55 30.74 11.31
N TYR A 206 -11.39 30.96 11.89
CA TYR A 206 -11.16 30.79 13.32
C TYR A 206 -10.98 32.16 13.97
N THR A 207 -11.62 32.38 15.12
CA THR A 207 -11.36 33.55 15.97
C THR A 207 -10.86 33.13 17.34
N GLN A 208 -10.03 33.99 17.90
CA GLN A 208 -9.64 33.93 19.28
C GLN A 208 -10.66 34.71 20.10
N ASN A 209 -11.46 34.00 20.89
CA ASN A 209 -12.39 34.63 21.82
C ASN A 209 -11.64 34.90 23.13
N ASN A 210 -11.65 36.14 23.65
CA ASN A 210 -10.88 36.54 24.85
C ASN A 210 -11.27 35.79 26.16
N GLN A 211 -12.21 34.84 26.10
CA GLN A 211 -12.73 34.10 27.26
C GLN A 211 -12.47 32.58 27.19
N GLU A 212 -12.02 32.04 26.06
CA GLU A 212 -11.68 30.61 25.92
C GLU A 212 -10.26 30.46 25.36
N THR A 213 -9.45 29.61 26.00
CA THR A 213 -8.09 29.30 25.53
C THR A 213 -8.17 28.42 24.29
N GLY A 214 -8.11 29.04 23.10
CA GLY A 214 -7.99 28.35 21.82
C GLY A 214 -8.73 29.04 20.68
N LEU A 215 -8.35 28.72 19.44
CA LEU A 215 -9.09 29.15 18.25
C LEU A 215 -10.43 28.41 18.15
N THR A 216 -11.52 29.17 18.23
CA THR A 216 -12.90 28.67 18.04
C THR A 216 -13.29 28.84 16.57
N LEU A 217 -13.83 27.78 15.96
CA LEU A 217 -14.35 27.81 14.60
C LEU A 217 -15.59 28.72 14.57
N LEU A 218 -15.46 29.89 13.95
CA LEU A 218 -16.53 30.89 13.83
C LEU A 218 -17.53 30.46 12.75
N THR A 219 -17.00 30.21 11.55
CA THR A 219 -17.80 29.95 10.35
C THR A 219 -17.07 28.96 9.45
N PRO A 220 -17.65 27.78 9.14
CA PRO A 220 -17.13 26.88 8.11
C PRO A 220 -17.02 27.59 6.76
N ILE A 221 -15.97 27.32 5.98
CA ILE A 221 -15.81 27.93 4.64
C ILE A 221 -16.88 27.41 3.69
N PHE A 222 -17.16 26.11 3.75
CA PHE A 222 -18.09 25.44 2.87
C PHE A 222 -19.43 25.15 3.56
N ASN A 223 -20.49 25.07 2.76
CA ASN A 223 -21.77 24.57 3.21
C ASN A 223 -21.69 23.05 3.41
N GLN A 224 -21.69 22.64 4.68
CA GLN A 224 -21.55 21.25 5.11
C GLN A 224 -22.69 20.37 4.60
N GLU A 225 -23.94 20.84 4.70
CA GLU A 225 -25.11 20.07 4.28
C GLU A 225 -25.07 19.79 2.78
N LEU A 226 -24.66 20.80 2.00
CA LEU A 226 -24.51 20.68 0.55
C LEU A 226 -23.39 19.70 0.19
N LEU A 227 -22.20 19.83 0.80
CA LEU A 227 -21.09 18.92 0.55
C LEU A 227 -21.46 17.49 0.95
N LEU A 228 -22.06 17.28 2.13
CA LEU A 228 -22.54 15.97 2.58
C LEU A 228 -23.52 15.38 1.58
N SER A 229 -24.41 16.15 0.96
CA SER A 229 -25.34 15.59 -0.04
C SER A 229 -24.64 14.87 -1.20
N PHE A 230 -23.36 15.17 -1.49
CA PHE A 230 -22.57 14.51 -2.54
C PHE A 230 -21.67 13.37 -2.03
N TRP A 231 -21.62 13.11 -0.71
CA TRP A 231 -20.71 12.12 -0.12
C TRP A 231 -20.75 10.73 -0.78
N PRO A 232 -21.93 10.19 -1.20
CA PRO A 232 -21.96 8.86 -1.83
C PRO A 232 -21.26 8.86 -3.19
N LEU A 233 -21.45 9.93 -3.98
CA LEU A 233 -20.81 10.08 -5.29
C LEU A 233 -19.30 10.26 -5.15
N VAL A 234 -18.87 11.04 -4.15
CA VAL A 234 -17.45 11.20 -3.85
C VAL A 234 -16.82 9.88 -3.43
N LEU A 235 -17.49 9.11 -2.58
CA LEU A 235 -17.02 7.79 -2.17
C LEU A 235 -16.86 6.83 -3.36
N ILE A 236 -17.82 6.83 -4.30
CA ILE A 236 -17.73 6.02 -5.52
C ILE A 236 -16.51 6.43 -6.35
N VAL A 237 -16.28 7.72 -6.56
CA VAL A 237 -15.13 8.21 -7.33
C VAL A 237 -13.80 7.87 -6.65
N LEU A 238 -13.71 8.00 -5.32
CA LEU A 238 -12.55 7.56 -4.53
C LEU A 238 -12.26 6.06 -4.72
N LEU A 239 -13.28 5.22 -4.60
CA LEU A 239 -13.14 3.77 -4.78
C LEU A 239 -12.71 3.42 -6.21
N CYS A 240 -13.24 4.11 -7.22
CA CYS A 240 -12.81 3.96 -8.60
C CYS A 240 -11.34 4.37 -8.79
N GLU A 241 -10.88 5.46 -8.17
CA GLU A 241 -9.49 5.91 -8.25
C GLU A 241 -8.53 4.91 -7.63
N LEU A 242 -8.86 4.41 -6.44
CA LEU A 242 -8.07 3.39 -5.74
C LEU A 242 -7.98 2.12 -6.58
N THR A 243 -9.12 1.65 -7.11
CA THR A 243 -9.18 0.46 -7.97
C THR A 243 -8.34 0.65 -9.24
N LEU A 244 -8.44 1.80 -9.89
CA LEU A 244 -7.65 2.12 -11.07
C LEU A 244 -6.15 2.18 -10.75
N THR A 245 -5.78 2.73 -9.60
CA THR A 245 -4.38 2.84 -9.17
C THR A 245 -3.79 1.46 -8.85
N VAL A 246 -4.56 0.58 -8.21
CA VAL A 246 -4.20 -0.83 -8.05
C VAL A 246 -4.06 -1.52 -9.41
N TYR A 247 -4.98 -1.27 -10.34
CA TYR A 247 -4.90 -1.86 -11.68
C TYR A 247 -3.67 -1.39 -12.47
N LYS A 248 -3.30 -0.10 -12.36
CA LYS A 248 -2.05 0.47 -12.89
C LYS A 248 -0.82 -0.22 -12.25
N TRP A 249 -0.88 -0.48 -10.95
CA TRP A 249 0.19 -1.13 -10.21
C TRP A 249 0.41 -2.59 -10.64
N VAL A 250 -0.67 -3.34 -10.86
CA VAL A 250 -0.60 -4.73 -11.35
C VAL A 250 -0.10 -4.77 -12.79
N LYS A 251 -0.66 -3.96 -13.69
CA LYS A 251 -0.30 -4.01 -15.13
C LYS A 251 1.08 -3.43 -15.44
N ARG A 252 1.58 -2.47 -14.65
CA ARG A 252 2.90 -1.80 -14.78
C ARG A 252 3.21 -1.15 -16.14
N GLN A 253 2.32 -1.23 -17.12
CA GLN A 253 2.49 -0.67 -18.46
C GLN A 253 1.20 -0.02 -18.95
N TRP A 254 1.35 1.06 -19.71
CA TRP A 254 0.21 1.68 -20.37
C TRP A 254 -0.26 0.82 -21.55
N THR A 255 -1.50 0.36 -21.47
CA THR A 255 -2.23 -0.29 -22.57
C THR A 255 -3.36 0.60 -23.05
N LYS A 256 -3.89 0.37 -24.26
CA LYS A 256 -5.03 1.14 -24.78
C LYS A 256 -6.28 1.02 -23.90
N SER A 257 -6.52 -0.18 -23.35
CA SER A 257 -7.60 -0.43 -22.40
C SER A 257 -7.41 0.40 -21.13
N LEU A 258 -6.20 0.38 -20.53
CA LEU A 258 -5.90 1.16 -19.33
C LEU A 258 -6.02 2.67 -19.57
N ALA A 259 -5.57 3.17 -20.73
CA ALA A 259 -5.73 4.57 -21.12
C ALA A 259 -7.21 4.98 -21.25
N THR A 260 -8.05 4.09 -21.78
CA THR A 260 -9.49 4.32 -21.92
C THR A 260 -10.17 4.39 -20.55
N ILE A 261 -9.91 3.42 -19.68
CA ILE A 261 -10.46 3.41 -18.31
C ILE A 261 -10.00 4.65 -17.53
N ASN A 262 -8.72 5.03 -17.66
CA ASN A 262 -8.20 6.25 -17.03
C ASN A 262 -8.91 7.50 -17.56
N THR A 263 -9.21 7.58 -18.85
CA THR A 263 -9.93 8.71 -19.44
C THR A 263 -11.37 8.78 -18.92
N ILE A 264 -12.06 7.64 -18.84
CA ILE A 264 -13.41 7.56 -18.26
C ILE A 264 -13.40 8.05 -16.81
N TYR A 265 -12.42 7.61 -16.02
CA TYR A 265 -12.23 8.08 -14.64
C TYR A 265 -12.02 9.61 -14.58
N GLN A 266 -11.15 10.17 -15.43
CA GLN A 266 -10.92 11.62 -15.48
C GLN A 266 -12.19 12.40 -15.83
N LEU A 267 -13.03 11.88 -16.71
CA LEU A 267 -14.33 12.47 -17.04
C LEU A 267 -15.28 12.41 -15.84
N LEU A 268 -15.42 11.27 -15.19
CA LEU A 268 -16.28 11.11 -14.00
C LEU A 268 -15.84 12.06 -12.86
N TYR A 269 -14.53 12.12 -12.58
CA TYR A 269 -13.96 13.03 -11.59
C TYR A 269 -14.25 14.50 -11.96
N THR A 270 -14.04 14.89 -13.23
CA THR A 270 -14.29 16.26 -13.69
C THR A 270 -15.77 16.62 -13.60
N ILE A 271 -16.67 15.71 -13.98
CA ILE A 271 -18.13 15.93 -13.88
C ILE A 271 -18.52 16.12 -12.43
N LEU A 272 -18.09 15.24 -11.53
CA LEU A 272 -18.37 15.35 -10.10
C LEU A 272 -17.83 16.67 -9.52
N PHE A 273 -16.61 17.04 -9.87
CA PHE A 273 -16.01 18.30 -9.47
C PHE A 273 -16.84 19.51 -9.94
N LEU A 274 -17.27 19.52 -11.20
CA LEU A 274 -18.13 20.57 -11.75
C LEU A 274 -19.50 20.62 -11.06
N LEU A 275 -20.11 19.46 -10.77
CA LEU A 275 -21.39 19.37 -10.08
C LEU A 275 -21.34 19.98 -8.67
N ILE A 276 -20.21 19.86 -7.98
CA ILE A 276 -20.00 20.43 -6.64
C ILE A 276 -19.63 21.91 -6.73
N ILE A 277 -18.64 22.27 -7.55
CA ILE A 277 -18.06 23.62 -7.53
C ILE A 277 -18.99 24.69 -8.12
N LEU A 278 -19.91 24.30 -9.03
CA LEU A 278 -20.89 25.22 -9.63
C LEU A 278 -22.13 25.45 -8.76
N GLN A 279 -22.20 24.85 -7.55
CA GLN A 279 -23.33 25.06 -6.66
C GLN A 279 -23.34 26.49 -6.11
N PRO A 280 -24.45 27.23 -6.24
CA PRO A 280 -24.53 28.64 -5.81
C PRO A 280 -24.36 28.82 -4.30
N ASN A 281 -24.69 27.80 -3.51
CA ASN A 281 -24.57 27.80 -2.05
C ASN A 281 -23.39 26.94 -1.57
N LEU A 282 -22.35 26.76 -2.39
CA LEU A 282 -21.15 25.99 -2.01
C LEU A 282 -20.45 26.59 -0.80
N PHE A 283 -20.34 27.91 -0.76
CA PHE A 283 -19.76 28.63 0.38
C PHE A 283 -20.83 28.92 1.43
N HIS A 284 -20.41 28.96 2.70
CA HIS A 284 -21.29 29.34 3.78
C HIS A 284 -21.80 30.78 3.61
N SER A 285 -23.06 31.04 3.96
CA SER A 285 -23.74 32.32 3.69
C SER A 285 -23.04 33.53 4.31
N ASN A 286 -22.38 33.33 5.46
CA ASN A 286 -21.68 34.40 6.18
C ASN A 286 -20.22 34.58 5.74
N LEU A 287 -19.67 33.68 4.91
CA LEU A 287 -18.24 33.66 4.56
C LEU A 287 -17.78 35.00 3.97
N ILE A 288 -18.53 35.52 2.99
CA ILE A 288 -18.18 36.77 2.29
C ILE A 288 -18.15 37.95 3.26
N ASN A 289 -19.13 38.00 4.17
CA ASN A 289 -19.23 39.08 5.15
C ASN A 289 -18.07 39.01 6.15
N GLU A 290 -17.75 37.83 6.69
CA GLU A 290 -16.65 37.68 7.64
C GLU A 290 -15.28 37.96 7.01
N LEU A 291 -15.01 37.44 5.80
CA LEU A 291 -13.77 37.76 5.09
C LEU A 291 -13.65 39.25 4.78
N SER A 292 -14.76 39.91 4.41
CA SER A 292 -14.75 41.36 4.15
C SER A 292 -14.34 42.17 5.40
N GLN A 293 -14.82 41.76 6.57
CA GLN A 293 -14.47 42.38 7.85
C GLN A 293 -13.03 42.08 8.26
N LEU A 294 -12.58 40.82 8.14
CA LEU A 294 -11.22 40.41 8.48
C LEU A 294 -10.15 41.10 7.64
N PHE A 295 -10.41 41.27 6.34
CA PHE A 295 -9.48 41.90 5.40
C PHE A 295 -9.73 43.39 5.19
N ASN A 296 -10.63 44.03 5.97
CA ASN A 296 -11.01 45.44 5.84
C ASN A 296 -11.31 45.85 4.38
N THR A 297 -12.04 45.00 3.65
CA THR A 297 -12.35 45.17 2.23
C THR A 297 -13.86 45.07 1.97
N THR A 298 -14.27 45.28 0.72
CA THR A 298 -15.68 45.20 0.34
C THR A 298 -16.10 43.75 0.03
N THR A 299 -17.38 43.43 0.24
CA THR A 299 -17.96 42.12 -0.08
C THR A 299 -17.88 41.81 -1.58
N THR A 300 -17.96 42.83 -2.44
CA THR A 300 -17.79 42.69 -3.90
C THR A 300 -16.37 42.28 -4.28
N SER A 301 -15.34 42.82 -3.61
CA SER A 301 -13.96 42.39 -3.79
C SER A 301 -13.77 40.92 -3.41
N ILE A 302 -14.29 40.50 -2.25
CA ILE A 302 -14.21 39.09 -1.81
C ILE A 302 -14.94 38.16 -2.77
N SER A 303 -16.16 38.51 -3.20
CA SER A 303 -16.91 37.72 -4.19
C SER A 303 -16.12 37.55 -5.48
N SER A 304 -15.53 38.62 -6.00
CA SER A 304 -14.73 38.59 -7.23
C SER A 304 -13.50 37.69 -7.09
N ILE A 305 -12.87 37.66 -5.91
CA ILE A 305 -11.74 36.77 -5.61
C ILE A 305 -12.21 35.31 -5.59
N LEU A 306 -13.32 35.01 -4.92
CA LEU A 306 -13.88 33.65 -4.87
C LEU A 306 -14.27 33.14 -6.26
N ASP A 307 -14.91 33.98 -7.08
CA ASP A 307 -15.25 33.66 -8.47
C ASP A 307 -14.00 33.36 -9.31
N THR A 308 -12.92 34.14 -9.10
CA THR A 308 -11.63 33.90 -9.75
C THR A 308 -11.02 32.56 -9.31
N ILE A 309 -11.06 32.23 -8.02
CA ILE A 309 -10.56 30.96 -7.48
C ILE A 309 -11.34 29.78 -8.08
N ILE A 310 -12.67 29.88 -8.16
CA ILE A 310 -13.52 28.88 -8.80
C ILE A 310 -13.13 28.71 -10.26
N GLY A 311 -13.05 29.81 -11.02
CA GLY A 311 -12.70 29.79 -12.44
C GLY A 311 -11.33 29.15 -12.71
N VAL A 312 -10.32 29.51 -11.90
CA VAL A 312 -8.97 28.94 -12.00
C VAL A 312 -8.99 27.45 -11.66
N SER A 313 -9.73 27.04 -10.63
CA SER A 313 -9.81 25.64 -10.22
C SER A 313 -10.51 24.78 -11.27
N ILE A 314 -11.56 25.29 -11.92
CA ILE A 314 -12.20 24.65 -13.09
C ILE A 314 -11.21 24.48 -14.23
N ALA A 315 -10.49 25.55 -14.59
CA ALA A 315 -9.51 25.50 -15.67
C ALA A 315 -8.41 24.47 -15.41
N ILE A 316 -7.85 24.45 -14.20
CA ILE A 316 -6.81 23.50 -13.79
C ILE A 316 -7.32 22.06 -13.85
N THR A 317 -8.53 21.78 -13.35
CA THR A 317 -9.10 20.43 -13.38
C THR A 317 -9.29 19.96 -14.82
N ILE A 318 -9.83 20.80 -15.72
CA ILE A 318 -10.03 20.45 -17.13
C ILE A 318 -8.69 20.21 -17.84
N ILE A 319 -7.72 21.12 -17.67
CA ILE A 319 -6.39 20.98 -18.28
C ILE A 319 -5.70 19.70 -17.80
N SER A 320 -5.76 19.42 -16.50
CA SER A 320 -5.21 18.21 -15.89
C SER A 320 -5.87 16.94 -16.45
N ALA A 321 -7.20 16.93 -16.59
CA ALA A 321 -7.94 15.81 -17.15
C ALA A 321 -7.57 15.54 -18.62
N VAL A 322 -7.46 16.61 -19.43
CA VAL A 322 -7.03 16.52 -20.83
C VAL A 322 -5.59 16.00 -20.93
N TYR A 323 -4.69 16.55 -20.13
CA TYR A 323 -3.28 16.14 -20.10
C TYR A 323 -3.14 14.67 -19.70
N ALA A 324 -3.79 14.24 -18.61
CA ALA A 324 -3.73 12.86 -18.12
C ALA A 324 -4.29 11.86 -19.13
N SER A 325 -5.35 12.23 -19.84
CA SER A 325 -5.95 11.41 -20.91
C SER A 325 -4.99 11.30 -22.11
N TYR A 326 -4.45 12.43 -22.56
CA TYR A 326 -3.48 12.48 -23.66
C TYR A 326 -2.21 11.68 -23.36
N ASP A 327 -1.61 11.87 -22.18
CA ASP A 327 -0.39 11.18 -21.77
C ASP A 327 -0.60 9.66 -21.69
N GLY A 328 -1.74 9.21 -21.14
CA GLY A 328 -2.09 7.80 -21.09
C GLY A 328 -2.16 7.15 -22.48
N PHE A 329 -2.83 7.82 -23.44
CA PHE A 329 -2.88 7.34 -24.82
C PHE A 329 -1.52 7.40 -25.52
N LYS A 330 -0.75 8.47 -25.34
CA LYS A 330 0.59 8.62 -25.90
C LYS A 330 1.51 7.50 -25.44
N LYS A 331 1.54 7.20 -24.14
CA LYS A 331 2.32 6.11 -23.55
C LYS A 331 1.84 4.74 -24.04
N SER A 332 0.53 4.54 -24.22
CA SER A 332 -0.02 3.27 -24.73
C SER A 332 0.38 2.93 -26.16
N LYS A 333 0.72 3.94 -26.98
CA LYS A 333 1.12 3.78 -28.39
C LYS A 333 2.59 3.40 -28.56
N ILE A 334 3.42 3.49 -27.51
CA ILE A 334 4.83 3.10 -27.57
C ILE A 334 4.89 1.59 -27.85
N LYS A 335 5.58 1.19 -28.93
CA LYS A 335 5.79 -0.24 -29.24
C LYS A 335 6.75 -0.85 -28.23
N ASN A 336 6.57 -2.12 -27.91
CA ASN A 336 7.58 -2.84 -27.16
C ASN A 336 8.72 -3.19 -28.11
N ASP A 337 9.95 -3.06 -27.65
CA ASP A 337 11.09 -3.52 -28.43
C ASP A 337 11.14 -5.05 -28.29
N THR A 338 11.00 -5.75 -29.41
CA THR A 338 11.25 -7.18 -29.50
C THR A 338 12.75 -7.38 -29.61
N LEU A 339 13.33 -8.05 -28.61
CA LEU A 339 14.68 -8.58 -28.71
C LEU A 339 14.62 -9.83 -29.61
N LEU A 340 14.68 -9.63 -30.93
CA LEU A 340 15.00 -10.68 -31.90
C LEU A 340 16.20 -10.23 -32.73
#